data_AF-A0A1H9FVV2-F1
#
_entry.id   AF-A0A1H9FVV2-F1
#
_cell.length_a   1.000
_cell.length_b   1.000
_cell.length_c   1.000
_cell.angle_alpha   90.00
_cell.angle_beta   90.00
_cell.angle_gamma   90.00
#
_symmetry.space_group_name_H-M   'P 1'
#
loop_
_entity.id
_entity.type
_entity.pdbx_description
1 polymer ?
#
loop_
_entity_poly.entity_id
_entity_poly.type
_entity_poly.pdbx_seq_one_letter_code
_entity_poly.pdbx_strand_id
1 'polypeptide(L)' 'MAAACVEFLFGPLASNPRRVGAPLRPPIAGQWRARRGEYRVRYRIDDDEQVVHVLDVDHRRDAYRR' A
#
# COMPACT_ATOMS: atom_id res chain seq x y z
N MET A 1 8.30 -4.74 12.65
CA MET A 1 9.32 -3.68 12.72
C MET A 1 8.90 -2.59 11.75
N ALA A 2 8.57 -1.39 12.23
CA ALA A 2 8.05 -0.30 11.40
C ALA A 2 8.97 0.09 10.22
N ALA A 3 10.29 -0.12 10.35
CA ALA A 3 11.28 0.15 9.30
C ALA A 3 10.99 -0.56 7.97
N ALA A 4 10.59 -1.84 7.99
CA ALA A 4 10.32 -2.60 6.77
C ALA A 4 9.12 -2.06 5.97
N CYS A 5 8.17 -1.40 6.65
CA CYS A 5 7.08 -0.71 5.99
C CYS A 5 7.58 0.58 5.31
N VAL A 6 8.37 1.39 6.02
CA VAL A 6 8.95 2.63 5.49
C VAL A 6 9.82 2.35 4.26
N GLU A 7 10.70 1.35 4.32
CA GLU A 7 11.51 0.91 3.19
C GLU A 7 10.67 0.47 1.99
N PHE A 8 9.53 -0.20 2.26
CA PHE A 8 8.61 -0.59 1.19
C PHE A 8 7.92 0.61 0.55
N LEU A 9 7.46 1.57 1.36
CA LEU A 9 6.76 2.76 0.90
C LEU A 9 7.66 3.64 0.01
N PHE A 10 8.85 3.97 0.50
CA PHE A 10 9.77 4.88 -0.20
C PHE A 10 10.64 4.19 -1.27
N GLY A 11 10.66 2.87 -1.30
CA GLY A 11 11.37 2.10 -2.32
C GLY A 11 10.39 1.52 -3.35
N PRO A 12 10.11 0.20 -3.30
CA PRO A 12 9.33 -0.48 -4.34
C PRO A 12 7.96 0.14 -4.65
N LEU A 13 7.24 0.65 -3.64
CA LEU A 13 5.92 1.25 -3.85
C LEU A 13 6.01 2.59 -4.57
N ALA A 14 6.95 3.45 -4.21
CA ALA A 14 7.18 4.72 -4.89
C ALA A 14 7.71 4.52 -6.33
N SER A 15 8.60 3.56 -6.55
CA SER A 15 9.22 3.35 -7.86
C SER A 15 8.31 2.67 -8.88
N ASN A 16 7.48 1.71 -8.47
CA ASN A 16 6.60 1.01 -9.40
C ASN A 16 5.34 0.48 -8.70
N PRO A 17 4.40 1.36 -8.33
CA PRO A 17 3.25 1.00 -7.50
C PRO A 17 2.40 -0.10 -8.14
N ARG A 18 2.16 -0.01 -9.46
CA ARG A 18 1.36 -0.99 -10.22
C ARG A 18 1.97 -2.39 -10.25
N ARG A 19 3.30 -2.52 -10.12
CA ARG A 19 3.99 -3.82 -10.08
C ARG A 19 3.87 -4.50 -8.72
N VAL A 20 3.86 -3.72 -7.64
CA VAL A 20 3.90 -4.26 -6.27
C VAL A 20 2.52 -4.35 -5.61
N GLY A 21 1.49 -3.79 -6.22
CA GLY A 21 0.11 -3.90 -5.77
C GLY A 21 -0.84 -4.45 -6.82
N ALA A 22 -2.09 -4.63 -6.40
CA ALA A 22 -3.19 -5.00 -7.27
C ALA A 22 -4.35 -4.01 -7.09
N PRO A 23 -5.09 -3.69 -8.17
CA PRO A 23 -6.24 -2.81 -8.07
C PRO A 23 -7.34 -3.50 -7.26
N LEU A 24 -8.03 -2.71 -6.45
CA LEU A 24 -9.20 -3.15 -5.72
C LEU A 24 -10.42 -3.05 -6.63
N ARG A 25 -11.31 -4.03 -6.47
CA ARG A 25 -12.57 -4.12 -7.21
C ARG A 25 -13.63 -3.22 -6.56
N PRO A 26 -14.72 -2.89 -7.27
CA PRO A 26 -15.86 -2.18 -6.69
C PRO A 26 -16.30 -2.78 -5.34
N PRO A 27 -16.76 -1.96 -4.38
CA PRO A 27 -17.15 -0.55 -4.51
C PRO A 27 -16.00 0.47 -4.39
N ILE A 28 -14.78 0.03 -4.10
CA ILE A 28 -13.61 0.89 -3.88
C ILE A 28 -12.67 0.93 -5.09
N ALA A 29 -13.25 0.88 -6.29
CA ALA A 29 -12.49 1.00 -7.53
C ALA A 29 -11.63 2.28 -7.54
N GLY A 30 -10.45 2.21 -8.17
CA GLY A 30 -9.45 3.29 -8.17
C GLY A 30 -8.48 3.24 -6.98
N GLN A 31 -8.72 2.40 -5.97
CA GLN A 31 -7.74 2.10 -4.93
C GLN A 31 -6.94 0.84 -5.27
N TRP A 32 -5.76 0.76 -4.69
CA TRP A 32 -4.82 -0.34 -4.84
C TRP A 32 -4.45 -0.90 -3.49
N ARG A 33 -4.02 -2.16 -3.48
CA ARG A 33 -3.50 -2.83 -2.30
C ARG A 33 -2.19 -3.50 -2.61
N ALA A 34 -1.17 -3.21 -1.80
CA ALA A 34 0.10 -3.94 -1.80
C ALA A 34 0.31 -4.67 -0.47
N ARG A 35 1.14 -5.71 -0.51
CA ARG A 35 1.50 -6.51 0.67
C ARG A 35 3.00 -6.66 0.76
N ARG A 36 3.56 -6.32 1.93
CA ARG A 36 4.97 -6.56 2.26
C ARG A 36 5.05 -7.28 3.61
N GLY A 37 5.29 -8.59 3.56
CA GLY A 37 5.34 -9.43 4.77
C GLY A 37 4.03 -9.37 5.56
N GLU A 38 4.12 -8.87 6.79
CA GLU A 38 2.99 -8.68 7.71
C GLU A 38 2.23 -7.36 7.47
N TYR A 39 2.72 -6.45 6.63
CA TYR A 39 2.07 -5.17 6.34
C TYR A 39 1.18 -5.24 5.09
N ARG A 40 0.04 -4.54 5.15
CA ARG A 40 -0.86 -4.24 4.03
C ARG A 40 -0.93 -2.74 3.87
N VAL A 41 -0.82 -2.26 2.64
CA VAL A 41 -0.90 -0.84 2.32
C VAL A 41 -2.03 -0.63 1.33
N ARG A 42 -2.99 0.22 1.66
CA ARG A 42 -4.01 0.70 0.71
C ARG A 42 -3.59 2.08 0.20
N TYR A 43 -3.65 2.28 -1.10
CA TYR A 43 -3.18 3.51 -1.73
C TYR A 43 -3.95 3.85 -3.01
N ARG A 44 -3.73 5.05 -3.54
CA ARG A 44 -4.16 5.49 -4.89
C ARG A 44 -2.94 5.95 -5.68
N ILE A 45 -3.04 5.87 -7.00
CA ILE A 45 -2.04 6.39 -7.93
C ILE A 45 -2.69 7.58 -8.62
N ASP A 46 -2.05 8.73 -8.53
CA ASP A 46 -2.32 9.89 -9.35
C ASP A 46 -1.24 9.95 -10.43
N ASP A 47 -1.61 9.62 -11.67
CA ASP A 47 -0.67 9.61 -12.79
C ASP A 47 -0.33 11.03 -13.27
N ASP A 48 -1.22 12.00 -13.05
CA ASP A 48 -1.05 13.38 -13.52
C ASP A 48 -0.03 14.11 -12.64
N GLU A 49 -0.14 13.93 -11.32
CA GLU A 49 0.80 14.50 -10.35
C GLU A 49 2.03 13.61 -10.10
N GLN A 50 2.03 12.38 -10.64
CA GLN A 50 3.01 11.32 -10.32
C GLN A 50 3.11 11.03 -8.82
N VAL A 51 1.98 11.07 -8.12
CA VAL A 51 1.89 10.90 -6.67
C VAL A 51 1.23 9.57 -6.30
N VAL A 52 1.77 8.91 -5.26
CA VAL A 52 1.13 7.76 -4.62
C VAL A 52 0.56 8.19 -3.26
N HIS A 53 -0.76 8.24 -3.15
CA HIS A 53 -1.43 8.57 -1.90
C HIS A 53 -1.64 7.31 -1.06
N VAL A 54 -0.90 7.18 0.03
CA VAL A 54 -1.11 6.10 1.01
C VAL A 54 -2.32 6.45 1.88
N LEU A 55 -3.35 5.59 1.85
CA LEU A 55 -4.60 5.78 2.57
C LEU A 55 -4.62 5.06 3.92
N ASP A 56 -4.08 3.85 3.96
CA ASP A 56 -3.89 3.10 5.21
C ASP A 56 -2.64 2.22 5.16
N VAL A 57 -2.14 1.89 6.35
CA VAL A 57 -1.15 0.86 6.58
C VAL A 57 -1.65 0.00 7.75
N ASP A 58 -1.88 -1.28 7.48
CA ASP A 58 -2.32 -2.26 8.46
C ASP A 58 -1.22 -3.29 8.71
N HIS A 59 -1.09 -3.75 9.96
CA HIS A 59 -0.10 -4.73 10.39
C HIS A 59 -0.80 -5.98 10.90
N ARG A 60 -0.54 -7.12 10.24
CA ARG A 60 -1.25 -8.38 10.48
C ARG A 60 -1.10 -8.92 11.91
N ARG A 61 -0.05 -8.56 12.67
CA ARG A 61 0.04 -8.92 14.10
C ARG A 61 -0.86 -8.08 15.00
N ASP A 62 -1.28 -6.90 14.56
CA ASP A 62 -2.20 -6.05 15.32
C ASP A 62 -3.67 -6.37 15.02
N ALA A 63 -3.95 -7.14 13.96
CA ALA A 63 -5.28 -7.68 13.66
C ALA A 63 -5.79 -8.73 14.69
N TYR A 64 -4.94 -9.20 15.62
CA TYR A 64 -5.31 -10.10 16.73
C TYR A 64 -5.25 -9.42 18.11
N ARG A 65 -5.04 -8.09 18.17
CA ARG A 65 -5.19 -7.32 19.41
C ARG A 65 -6.52 -6.57 19.39
N ARG A 66 -7.61 -7.32 19.48
CA ARG A 66 -8.89 -6.83 20.01
C ARG A 66 -9.66 -7.95 20.68
#